data_AF-A0A2I0VNF1-F1
#
_entry.id   AF-A0A2I0VNF1-F1
#
_cell.length_a   1.000
_cell.length_b   1.000
_cell.length_c   1.000
_cell.angle_alpha   90.00
_cell.angle_beta   90.00
_cell.angle_gamma   90.00
#
_symmetry.space_group_name_H-M   'P 1'
#
loop_
_entity.id
_entity.type
_entity.pdbx_description
1 polymer ?
#
loop_
_entity_poly.entity_id
_entity_poly.type
_entity_poly.pdbx_seq_one_letter_code
_entity_poly.pdbx_strand_id
1 'polypeptide(L)'
;MFRDWYVPMTARRSMQDKFNRLVQGDGTIIEYEAEFTMLSRYASHLIPNTEEKFHRFLCGLRDSIRQPLVPLGIKDYSTLVERA
;
A
#
# COMPACT_ATOMS: atom_id res chain seq x y z
N MET A 1 7.84 0.65 33.68
CA MET A 1 8.84 1.07 32.69
C MET A 1 8.55 0.38 31.37
N PHE A 2 8.25 1.20 30.36
CA PHE A 2 8.34 1.02 28.91
C PHE A 2 8.33 -0.41 28.35
N ARG A 3 7.14 -0.84 27.91
CA ARG A 3 6.94 -2.01 27.05
C ARG A 3 7.30 -1.59 25.63
N ASP A 4 8.60 -1.50 25.35
CA ASP A 4 9.08 -1.26 23.99
C ASP A 4 8.60 -2.41 23.11
N TRP A 5 7.84 -2.03 22.10
CA TRP A 5 7.15 -2.91 21.16
C TRP A 5 8.19 -3.57 20.25
N TYR A 6 8.88 -4.58 20.77
CA TYR A 6 9.87 -5.34 20.01
C TYR A 6 9.13 -6.26 19.03
N VAL A 7 8.82 -5.74 17.85
CA VAL A 7 8.40 -6.58 16.73
C VAL A 7 9.62 -7.40 16.31
N PRO A 8 9.61 -8.73 16.43
CA PRO A 8 10.75 -9.55 16.07
C PRO A 8 11.17 -9.29 14.62
N MET A 9 12.46 -9.34 14.33
CA MET A 9 12.99 -9.13 12.97
C MET A 9 12.36 -10.08 11.94
N THR A 10 11.99 -11.30 12.36
CA THR A 10 11.26 -12.27 11.54
C THR A 10 9.84 -11.79 11.20
N ALA A 11 9.11 -11.24 12.16
CA ALA A 11 7.79 -10.66 11.94
C ALA A 11 7.87 -9.42 11.04
N ARG A 12 8.88 -8.58 11.24
CA ARG A 12 9.11 -7.40 10.39
C ARG A 12 9.42 -7.78 8.94
N ARG A 13 10.26 -8.80 8.71
CA ARG A 13 10.50 -9.36 7.36
C ARG A 13 9.21 -9.91 6.76
N SER A 14 8.42 -10.65 7.54
CA SER A 14 7.12 -11.15 7.06
C SER A 14 6.18 -10.02 6.66
N MET A 15 6.13 -8.90 7.40
CA MET A 15 5.32 -7.74 7.01
C MET A 15 5.86 -7.06 5.75
N GLN A 16 7.18 -7.00 5.55
CA GLN A 16 7.78 -6.49 4.32
C GLN A 16 7.45 -7.37 3.12
N ASP A 17 7.51 -8.70 3.28
CA ASP A 17 7.13 -9.65 2.24
C ASP A 17 5.64 -9.57 1.92
N LYS A 18 4.79 -9.38 2.93
CA LYS A 18 3.35 -9.12 2.74
C LYS A 18 3.13 -7.82 1.97
N PHE A 19 3.81 -6.74 2.33
CA PHE A 19 3.72 -5.48 1.59
C PHE A 19 4.18 -5.66 0.14
N ASN A 20 5.24 -6.44 -0.08
CA ASN A 20 5.76 -6.70 -1.42
C ASN A 20 4.74 -7.41 -2.32
N ARG A 21 3.93 -8.30 -1.75
CA ARG A 21 2.91 -9.09 -2.46
C ARG A 21 1.50 -8.50 -2.29
N LEU A 22 1.38 -7.33 -1.68
CA LEU A 22 0.10 -6.73 -1.38
C LEU A 22 -0.59 -6.33 -2.69
N VAL A 23 -1.79 -6.88 -2.88
CA VAL A 23 -2.70 -6.56 -3.96
C VAL A 23 -4.10 -6.45 -3.36
N GLN A 24 -4.96 -5.65 -3.97
CA GLN A 24 -6.33 -5.47 -3.52
C GLN A 24 -7.11 -6.80 -3.48
N GLY A 25 -6.86 -7.68 -4.45
CA GLY A 25 -7.61 -8.92 -4.60
C GLY A 25 -9.10 -8.65 -4.79
N ASP A 26 -9.95 -9.38 -4.06
CA ASP A 26 -11.41 -9.21 -4.09
C ASP A 26 -11.94 -8.25 -3.01
N GLY A 27 -11.05 -7.69 -2.19
CA GLY A 27 -11.41 -6.74 -1.13
C GLY A 27 -11.79 -5.36 -1.67
N THR A 28 -12.35 -4.54 -0.78
CA THR A 28 -12.63 -3.14 -1.07
C THR A 28 -11.34 -2.32 -1.09
N ILE A 29 -11.38 -1.15 -1.74
CA ILE A 29 -10.24 -0.22 -1.75
C ILE A 29 -9.92 0.28 -0.34
N ILE A 30 -10.93 0.44 0.51
CA ILE A 30 -10.75 0.88 1.90
C ILE A 30 -9.95 -0.16 2.70
N GLU A 31 -10.28 -1.44 2.55
CA GLU A 31 -9.53 -2.53 3.20
C GLU A 31 -8.08 -2.60 2.68
N TYR A 32 -7.92 -2.50 1.35
CA TYR A 32 -6.60 -2.46 0.73
C TYR A 32 -5.78 -1.25 1.20
N GLU A 33 -6.38 -0.07 1.32
CA GLU A 33 -5.72 1.15 1.79
C GLU A 33 -5.30 1.03 3.26
N ALA A 34 -6.16 0.47 4.10
CA ALA A 34 -5.85 0.21 5.49
C ALA A 34 -4.66 -0.74 5.63
N GLU A 35 -4.64 -1.85 4.89
CA GLU A 35 -3.53 -2.80 4.87
C GLU A 35 -2.25 -2.17 4.31
N PHE A 36 -2.34 -1.45 3.20
CA PHE A 36 -1.21 -0.75 2.59
C PHE A 36 -0.59 0.23 3.58
N THR A 37 -1.41 1.06 4.23
CA THR A 37 -0.94 2.03 5.22
C THR A 37 -0.31 1.34 6.42
N MET A 38 -0.92 0.26 6.93
CA MET A 38 -0.36 -0.51 8.05
C MET A 38 0.99 -1.12 7.73
N LEU A 39 1.10 -1.80 6.57
CA LEU A 39 2.29 -2.50 6.14
C LEU A 39 3.41 -1.55 5.68
N SER A 40 3.05 -0.38 5.14
CA SER A 40 4.01 0.65 4.72
C SER A 40 4.94 1.10 5.85
N ARG A 41 4.46 1.07 7.11
CA ARG A 41 5.25 1.39 8.31
C ARG A 41 6.44 0.45 8.50
N TYR A 42 6.35 -0.77 8.00
CA TYR A 42 7.42 -1.78 8.09
C TYR A 42 8.31 -1.80 6.85
N ALA A 43 7.85 -1.19 5.75
CA ALA A 43 8.48 -1.24 4.45
C ALA A 43 8.72 0.16 3.85
N SER A 44 9.06 1.14 4.70
CA SER A 44 9.33 2.52 4.28
C SER A 44 10.41 2.64 3.20
N HIS A 45 11.38 1.72 3.18
CA HIS A 45 12.42 1.63 2.15
C HIS A 45 11.87 1.28 0.75
N LEU A 46 10.66 0.72 0.65
CA LEU A 46 10.00 0.41 -0.63
C LEU A 46 9.13 1.55 -1.16
N ILE A 47 8.84 2.55 -0.33
CA ILE A 47 8.08 3.75 -0.69
C ILE A 47 8.82 5.01 -0.22
N PRO A 48 10.04 5.25 -0.74
CA PRO A 48 10.91 6.32 -0.25
C PRO A 48 10.33 7.73 -0.47
N ASN A 49 9.38 7.89 -1.39
CA ASN A 49 8.70 9.15 -1.70
C ASN A 49 7.22 8.91 -2.05
N THR A 50 6.47 10.00 -2.19
CA THR A 50 5.02 9.96 -2.50
C THR A 50 4.72 9.36 -3.87
N GLU A 51 5.61 9.54 -4.84
CA GLU A 51 5.47 8.99 -6.20
C GLU A 51 5.55 7.45 -6.18
N GLU A 52 6.57 6.89 -5.54
CA GLU A 52 6.71 5.45 -5.35
C GLU A 52 5.53 4.87 -4.56
N LYS A 53 5.05 5.59 -3.53
CA LYS A 53 3.85 5.20 -2.79
C LYS A 53 2.63 5.12 -3.73
N PHE A 54 2.43 6.14 -4.57
CA PHE A 54 1.36 6.21 -5.54
C PHE A 54 1.45 5.07 -6.57
N HIS A 55 2.62 4.90 -7.19
CA HIS A 55 2.87 3.85 -8.17
C HIS A 55 2.62 2.46 -7.59
N ARG A 56 3.13 2.20 -6.38
CA ARG A 56 2.93 0.93 -5.69
C ARG A 56 1.45 0.65 -5.42
N PHE A 57 0.74 1.65 -4.91
CA PHE A 57 -0.68 1.51 -4.62
C PHE A 57 -1.48 1.23 -5.90
N LEU A 58 -1.26 2.01 -6.95
CA LEU A 58 -1.89 1.85 -8.26
C LEU A 58 -1.59 0.48 -8.88
N CYS A 59 -0.35 -0.02 -8.76
CA CYS A 59 0.03 -1.34 -9.25
C CYS A 59 -0.65 -2.50 -8.52
N GLY A 60 -0.93 -2.34 -7.22
CA GLY A 60 -1.63 -3.37 -6.45
C GLY A 60 -3.16 -3.29 -6.54
N LEU A 61 -3.73 -2.23 -7.12
CA LEU A 61 -5.17 -2.15 -7.39
C LEU A 61 -5.60 -3.19 -8.43
N ARG A 62 -6.84 -3.67 -8.31
CA ARG A 62 -7.41 -4.61 -9.28
C ARG A 62 -7.59 -3.93 -10.63
N ASP A 63 -7.37 -4.67 -11.71
CA ASP A 63 -7.45 -4.14 -13.08
C ASP A 63 -8.78 -3.45 -13.40
N SER A 64 -9.90 -3.95 -12.85
CA SER A 64 -11.22 -3.35 -13.02
C SER A 64 -11.30 -1.90 -12.52
N ILE A 65 -10.49 -1.54 -11.53
CA ILE A 65 -10.42 -0.20 -10.93
C ILE A 65 -9.23 0.57 -11.53
N ARG A 66 -8.10 -0.10 -11.74
CA ARG A 66 -6.90 0.52 -12.30
C ARG A 66 -7.11 1.03 -13.73
N GLN A 67 -7.75 0.23 -14.59
CA GLN A 67 -7.96 0.56 -16.01
C GLN A 67 -8.70 1.89 -16.24
N PRO A 68 -9.83 2.20 -15.56
CA PRO A 68 -10.48 3.49 -15.70
C PRO A 68 -9.70 4.67 -15.09
N LEU A 69 -8.78 4.43 -14.15
CA LEU A 69 -7.95 5.48 -13.53
C LEU A 69 -6.75 5.89 -14.38
N VAL A 70 -6.22 4.99 -15.23
CA VAL A 70 -5.08 5.27 -16.12
C VAL A 70 -5.33 6.46 -17.07
N PRO A 71 -6.46 6.53 -17.82
CA PRO A 71 -6.76 7.67 -18.68
C PRO A 71 -6.99 8.98 -17.92
N LEU A 72 -7.36 8.92 -16.63
CA LEU A 72 -7.60 10.12 -15.81
C LEU A 72 -6.30 10.84 -15.43
N GLY A 73 -5.13 10.25 -15.67
CA GLY A 73 -3.84 10.88 -15.43
C GLY A 73 -3.65 11.32 -13.98
N ILE A 74 -4.26 10.59 -13.03
CA ILE A 74 -4.14 10.89 -11.60
C ILE A 74 -2.66 10.76 -11.22
N LYS A 75 -2.11 11.77 -10.56
CA LYS A 75 -0.71 11.80 -10.08
C LYS A 75 -0.61 11.91 -8.56
N ASP A 76 -1.75 11.87 -7.88
CA ASP A 76 -1.86 12.10 -6.45
C ASP A 76 -2.51 10.90 -5.75
N TYR A 77 -1.95 10.54 -4.60
CA TYR A 77 -2.40 9.39 -3.81
C TYR A 77 -3.80 9.61 -3.24
N SER A 78 -4.09 10.80 -2.70
CA SER A 78 -5.41 11.10 -2.10
C SER A 78 -6.50 11.03 -3.16
N THR A 79 -6.24 11.64 -4.31
CA THR A 79 -7.18 11.63 -5.44
C THR A 79 -7.42 10.22 -5.97
N LEU A 80 -6.40 9.36 -5.94
CA LEU A 80 -6.53 7.98 -6.39
C LEU A 80 -7.40 7.15 -5.45
N VAL A 81 -7.24 7.29 -4.13
CA VAL A 81 -8.07 6.59 -3.14
C VAL A 81 -9.53 7.04 -3.22
N GLU A 82 -9.78 8.33 -3.47
CA GLU A 82 -11.14 8.87 -3.61
C GLU A 82 -11.84 8.45 -4.91
N ARG A 83 -11.08 8.24 -6.00
CA ARG A 83 -11.61 7.96 -7.35
C ARG A 83 -11.74 6.46 -7.65
N ALA A 84 -10.97 5.64 -6.95
CA ALA A 84 -11.00 4.18 -7.06
C ALA A 84 -12.33 3.65 -6.52
#